data_AF-A0A973T264-F1
#
_entry.id   AF-A0A973T264-F1
#
_cell.length_a   1.000
_cell.length_b   1.000
_cell.length_c   1.000
_cell.angle_alpha   90.00
_cell.angle_beta   90.00
_cell.angle_gamma   90.00
#
_symmetry.space_group_name_H-M   'P 1'
#
loop_
_entity.id
_entity.type
_entity.pdbx_description
1 polymer ?
#
loop_
_entity_poly.entity_id
_entity_poly.type
_entity_poly.pdbx_seq_one_letter_code
_entity_poly.pdbx_strand_id
1 'polypeptide(L)'
;MREDGGRSGRREVEASGARSVAAGSVGVAVTGDNARVVMLPPEAVAWAREIQAPAGSGYLPGSASGLFVGRDAELRRLRALLAEGSEAAVVQPGRTHAIHGLGGIGKSALALRYAHEHRSGYALVWWITAESPGQIVSGLASLAVQLCPHWAADADVQERAAWAITWLQWHPGWLLIFDNVEDPADLRHYLGALPGGHHLATSRRATGWHAVAPTMTLGLLDPDASAELLCRLALGEGQDATPEQRREAGQLARDLGHLPLALEQAGAYMHQTGTDLATYRRLLGRMLDTAADGIDPERTIARIWVHTLAAVRDRDPLAVGVLQAAAWLAPDDIPRSLLSPPADDPVALGEALGVLHAYNMVAFTPDRRGITVHRLVQTVLRTQPPGADGLLPGRGEAE
;
A
#
# COMPACT_ATOMS: atom_id res chain seq x y z
N MET A 1 -32.65 41.61 65.06
CA MET A 1 -32.82 41.67 63.60
C MET A 1 -31.56 41.05 63.02
N ARG A 2 -31.67 39.80 62.56
CA ARG A 2 -30.58 39.02 61.98
C ARG A 2 -30.56 39.33 60.48
N GLU A 3 -29.43 39.77 59.96
CA GLU A 3 -29.09 39.63 58.53
C GLU A 3 -27.64 39.16 58.47
N ASP A 4 -27.50 37.83 58.52
CA ASP A 4 -26.28 37.11 58.18
C ASP A 4 -26.40 36.80 56.68
N GLY A 5 -26.02 37.77 55.85
CA GLY A 5 -26.03 37.66 54.39
C GLY A 5 -24.77 36.90 53.93
N GLY A 6 -24.93 35.60 53.70
CA GLY A 6 -23.87 34.67 53.37
C GLY A 6 -22.89 35.16 52.29
N ARG A 7 -21.61 35.27 52.69
CA ARG A 7 -20.50 35.21 51.75
C ARG A 7 -20.49 33.82 51.13
N SER A 8 -21.02 33.73 49.90
CA SER A 8 -20.74 32.61 49.00
C SER A 8 -19.22 32.55 48.81
N GLY A 9 -18.57 31.61 49.49
CA GLY A 9 -17.15 31.33 49.32
C GLY A 9 -16.91 30.83 47.90
N ARG A 10 -16.54 31.73 46.99
CA ARG A 10 -15.93 31.34 45.72
C ARG A 10 -14.65 30.59 46.05
N ARG A 11 -14.61 29.28 45.76
CA ARG A 11 -13.36 28.51 45.76
C ARG A 11 -12.41 29.17 44.78
N GLU A 12 -11.39 29.82 45.31
CA GLU A 12 -10.29 30.37 44.54
C GLU A 12 -9.48 29.18 44.00
N VAL A 13 -9.42 29.05 42.68
CA VAL A 13 -8.66 27.97 42.04
C VAL A 13 -7.45 28.58 41.36
N GLU A 14 -6.29 28.33 41.96
CA GLU A 14 -5.00 28.84 41.51
C GLU A 14 -4.09 27.69 41.08
N ALA A 15 -3.30 27.93 40.04
CA ALA A 15 -2.19 27.07 39.66
C ALA A 15 -1.02 27.96 39.19
N SER A 16 0.22 27.58 39.52
CA SER A 16 1.41 28.37 39.25
C SER A 16 2.54 27.53 38.66
N GLY A 17 3.31 28.13 37.75
CA GLY A 17 4.36 27.47 36.98
C GLY A 17 4.02 27.35 35.49
N ALA A 18 5.04 27.14 34.65
CA ALA A 18 4.83 26.91 33.23
C ALA A 18 4.00 25.63 33.01
N ARG A 19 2.96 25.71 32.17
CA ARG A 19 2.04 24.61 31.83
C ARG A 19 1.06 24.20 32.94
N SER A 20 0.77 25.09 33.89
CA SER A 20 -0.18 24.83 34.96
C SER A 20 -1.63 25.05 34.53
N VAL A 21 -2.55 24.19 34.98
CA VAL A 21 -4.00 24.29 34.71
C VAL A 21 -4.74 24.35 36.05
N ALA A 22 -5.59 25.36 36.22
CA ALA A 22 -6.46 25.53 37.38
C ALA A 22 -7.91 25.66 36.90
N ALA A 23 -8.85 24.93 37.50
CA ALA A 23 -10.26 25.01 37.14
C ALA A 23 -11.21 24.71 38.31
N GLY A 24 -12.25 25.54 38.46
CA GLY A 24 -13.23 25.47 39.56
C GLY A 24 -14.20 24.30 39.52
N SER A 25 -14.53 23.83 38.32
CA SER A 25 -15.35 22.64 38.05
C SER A 25 -14.99 22.15 36.67
N VAL A 26 -14.59 20.89 36.54
CA VAL A 26 -14.20 20.29 35.26
C VAL A 26 -14.93 18.95 35.13
N GLY A 27 -15.56 18.73 33.97
CA GLY A 27 -16.04 17.41 33.58
C GLY A 27 -14.88 16.49 33.17
N VAL A 28 -14.10 16.92 32.17
CA VAL A 28 -12.87 16.24 31.72
C VAL A 28 -11.80 17.29 31.44
N ALA A 29 -10.59 17.10 31.98
CA ALA A 29 -9.40 17.87 31.61
C ALA A 29 -8.38 16.95 30.96
N VAL A 30 -7.90 17.34 29.79
CA VAL A 30 -6.84 16.66 29.06
C VAL A 30 -5.72 17.67 28.82
N THR A 31 -4.50 17.33 29.22
CA THR A 31 -3.37 18.26 29.22
C THR A 31 -2.13 17.62 28.56
N GLY A 32 -1.26 18.47 28.00
CA GLY A 32 -0.05 18.05 27.26
C GLY A 32 0.02 18.72 25.89
N ASP A 33 1.23 18.89 25.33
CA ASP A 33 1.45 19.72 24.14
C ASP A 33 0.78 19.17 22.86
N ASN A 34 0.40 17.89 22.86
CA ASN A 34 -0.21 17.19 21.73
C ASN A 34 -1.49 16.43 22.12
N ALA A 35 -2.09 16.75 23.25
CA ALA A 35 -3.26 16.02 23.70
C ALA A 35 -4.48 16.42 22.86
N ARG A 36 -5.01 15.47 22.07
CA ARG A 36 -6.23 15.65 21.27
C ARG A 36 -7.35 14.84 21.88
N VAL A 37 -8.50 15.47 22.04
CA VAL A 37 -9.74 14.80 22.47
C VAL A 37 -10.72 14.90 21.31
N VAL A 38 -11.15 13.76 20.82
CA VAL A 38 -12.24 13.66 19.85
C VAL A 38 -13.48 13.24 20.63
N MET A 39 -14.52 14.06 20.62
CA MET A 39 -15.76 13.80 21.34
C MET A 39 -16.81 13.30 20.35
N LEU A 40 -17.16 12.01 20.44
CA LEU A 40 -18.25 11.46 19.65
C LEU A 40 -19.59 11.78 20.31
N PRO A 41 -20.62 12.20 19.54
CA PRO A 41 -21.95 12.39 20.08
C PRO A 41 -22.54 11.04 20.56
N PRO A 42 -23.43 11.03 21.58
CA PRO A 42 -23.97 9.79 22.15
C PRO A 42 -24.63 8.87 21.13
N GLU A 43 -25.33 9.43 20.13
CA GLU A 43 -25.92 8.67 19.03
C GLU A 43 -24.89 7.94 18.17
N ALA A 44 -23.76 8.59 17.85
CA ALA A 44 -22.68 7.97 17.10
C ALA A 44 -22.05 6.82 17.89
N VAL A 45 -21.86 7.00 19.19
CA VAL A 45 -21.39 5.94 20.10
C VAL A 45 -22.39 4.78 20.14
N ALA A 46 -23.69 5.03 20.20
CA ALA A 46 -24.70 3.97 20.13
C ALA A 46 -24.63 3.21 18.79
N TRP A 47 -24.53 3.92 17.67
CA TRP A 47 -24.42 3.30 16.34
C TRP A 47 -23.17 2.46 16.16
N ALA A 48 -22.02 2.87 16.71
CA ALA A 48 -20.80 2.06 16.68
C ALA A 48 -21.01 0.68 17.35
N ARG A 49 -21.90 0.59 18.34
CA ARG A 49 -22.22 -0.68 19.01
C ARG A 49 -23.24 -1.51 18.23
N GLU A 50 -24.22 -0.86 17.65
CA GLU A 50 -25.41 -1.52 17.08
C GLU A 50 -25.21 -1.95 15.62
N ILE A 51 -24.50 -1.15 14.83
CA ILE A 51 -24.29 -1.44 13.41
C ILE A 51 -23.37 -2.65 13.25
N GLN A 52 -23.88 -3.70 12.60
CA GLN A 52 -23.10 -4.86 12.20
C GLN A 52 -22.49 -4.65 10.81
N ALA A 53 -21.26 -5.11 10.62
CA ALA A 53 -20.66 -5.17 9.30
C ALA A 53 -21.48 -6.15 8.42
N PRO A 54 -21.90 -5.75 7.20
CA PRO A 54 -22.57 -6.68 6.30
C PRO A 54 -21.70 -7.92 6.04
N ALA A 55 -22.32 -9.09 5.86
CA ALA A 55 -21.57 -10.32 5.61
C ALA A 55 -20.67 -10.20 4.38
N GLY A 56 -19.38 -10.48 4.53
CA GLY A 56 -18.39 -10.34 3.45
C GLY A 56 -18.03 -8.90 3.09
N SER A 57 -18.52 -7.91 3.85
CA SER A 57 -18.10 -6.51 3.71
C SER A 57 -16.60 -6.36 4.04
N GLY A 58 -16.00 -5.34 3.44
CA GLY A 58 -14.58 -5.12 3.54
C GLY A 58 -13.99 -4.54 2.27
N TYR A 59 -12.89 -3.82 2.43
CA TYR A 59 -12.17 -3.17 1.34
C TYR A 59 -10.84 -3.90 1.13
N LEU A 60 -10.65 -4.41 -0.10
CA LEU A 60 -9.38 -4.92 -0.58
C LEU A 60 -9.06 -4.23 -1.91
N PRO A 61 -7.85 -3.65 -2.09
CA PRO A 61 -7.52 -2.81 -3.24
C PRO A 61 -7.34 -3.59 -4.55
N GLY A 62 -7.49 -4.93 -4.55
CA GLY A 62 -7.31 -5.76 -5.73
C GLY A 62 -8.10 -7.07 -5.70
N SER A 63 -8.20 -7.73 -6.84
CA SER A 63 -8.91 -9.00 -7.02
C SER A 63 -8.08 -10.22 -6.60
N ALA A 64 -8.74 -11.28 -6.13
CA ALA A 64 -8.14 -12.58 -5.89
C ALA A 64 -7.72 -13.31 -7.18
N SER A 65 -8.26 -12.88 -8.33
CA SER A 65 -8.04 -13.50 -9.64
C SER A 65 -6.68 -13.18 -10.27
N GLY A 66 -5.88 -12.31 -9.63
CA GLY A 66 -4.55 -11.98 -10.10
C GLY A 66 -3.62 -13.20 -10.11
N LEU A 67 -2.65 -13.19 -11.04
CA LEU A 67 -1.60 -14.20 -11.09
C LEU A 67 -0.78 -14.17 -9.80
N PHE A 68 -0.81 -15.26 -9.04
CA PHE A 68 -0.02 -15.45 -7.83
C PHE A 68 0.55 -16.87 -7.86
N VAL A 69 1.87 -17.01 -7.68
CA VAL A 69 2.55 -18.30 -7.76
C VAL A 69 3.50 -18.50 -6.57
N GLY A 70 3.60 -19.75 -6.12
CA GLY A 70 4.36 -20.14 -4.95
C GLY A 70 3.85 -19.50 -3.65
N ARG A 71 4.74 -19.38 -2.66
CA ARG A 71 4.49 -18.76 -1.34
C ARG A 71 3.54 -19.51 -0.40
N ASP A 72 3.21 -20.76 -0.68
CA ASP A 72 2.33 -21.56 0.20
C ASP A 72 2.89 -21.72 1.61
N ALA A 73 4.22 -21.83 1.73
CA ALA A 73 4.88 -21.94 3.03
C ALA A 73 4.78 -20.63 3.82
N GLU A 74 4.96 -19.48 3.17
CA GLU A 74 4.83 -18.16 3.76
C GLU A 74 3.39 -17.84 4.13
N LEU A 75 2.40 -18.22 3.32
CA LEU A 75 0.98 -18.09 3.65
C LEU A 75 0.63 -18.93 4.90
N ARG A 76 1.09 -20.18 4.98
CA ARG A 76 0.91 -21.03 6.17
C ARG A 76 1.57 -20.44 7.41
N ARG A 77 2.79 -19.92 7.27
CA ARG A 77 3.52 -19.28 8.37
C ARG A 77 2.81 -18.00 8.85
N LEU A 78 2.33 -17.18 7.92
CA LEU A 78 1.55 -15.99 8.24
C LEU A 78 0.27 -16.37 9.01
N ARG A 79 -0.44 -17.41 8.57
CA ARG A 79 -1.62 -17.91 9.26
C ARG A 79 -1.31 -18.35 10.69
N ALA A 80 -0.20 -19.07 10.88
CA ALA A 80 0.24 -19.51 12.21
C ALA A 80 0.53 -18.34 13.15
N LEU A 81 1.26 -17.32 12.68
CA LEU A 81 1.55 -16.12 13.48
C LEU A 81 0.28 -15.40 13.93
N LEU A 82 -0.67 -15.20 13.02
CA LEU A 82 -1.94 -14.55 13.34
C LEU A 82 -2.80 -15.40 14.29
N ALA A 83 -2.76 -16.73 14.18
CA ALA A 83 -3.50 -17.61 15.09
C ALA A 83 -2.90 -17.67 16.51
N GLU A 84 -1.59 -17.47 16.65
CA GLU A 84 -0.88 -17.51 17.95
C GLU A 84 -0.95 -16.18 18.71
N GLY A 85 -0.88 -15.05 18.01
CA GLY A 85 -0.69 -13.73 18.64
C GLY A 85 -1.58 -12.61 18.13
N SER A 86 -2.55 -12.87 17.25
CA SER A 86 -3.44 -11.88 16.60
C SER A 86 -2.73 -10.78 15.79
N GLU A 87 -1.41 -10.68 15.85
CA GLU A 87 -0.60 -9.64 15.22
C GLU A 87 0.51 -10.28 14.40
N ALA A 88 0.74 -9.78 13.19
CA ALA A 88 1.85 -10.21 12.36
C ALA A 88 2.35 -9.08 11.46
N ALA A 89 3.68 -9.00 11.27
CA ALA A 89 4.29 -8.06 10.34
C ALA A 89 5.16 -8.79 9.30
N VAL A 90 4.86 -8.58 8.01
CA VAL A 90 5.67 -9.07 6.90
C VAL A 90 6.71 -8.01 6.56
N VAL A 91 7.97 -8.32 6.83
CA VAL A 91 9.09 -7.39 6.70
C VAL A 91 10.10 -7.85 5.65
N GLN A 92 10.95 -6.93 5.22
CA GLN A 92 12.09 -7.24 4.36
C GLN A 92 13.25 -7.84 5.18
N PRO A 93 14.11 -8.71 4.61
CA PRO A 93 15.30 -9.21 5.30
C PRO A 93 16.29 -8.08 5.65
N GLY A 94 16.75 -8.02 6.89
CA GLY A 94 17.54 -6.88 7.41
C GLY A 94 18.97 -6.71 6.87
N ARG A 95 19.53 -7.72 6.18
CA ARG A 95 20.89 -7.64 5.59
C ARG A 95 20.92 -7.14 4.15
N THR A 96 19.77 -6.82 3.57
CA THR A 96 19.66 -6.54 2.13
C THR A 96 19.42 -5.05 1.85
N HIS A 97 20.10 -4.18 2.58
CA HIS A 97 20.01 -2.72 2.40
C HIS A 97 20.67 -2.23 1.09
N ALA A 98 21.59 -3.01 0.50
CA ALA A 98 22.34 -2.60 -0.68
C ALA A 98 21.89 -3.26 -2.00
N ILE A 99 21.04 -4.29 -1.95
CA ILE A 99 20.67 -5.09 -3.12
C ILE A 99 19.17 -4.93 -3.47
N HIS A 100 18.33 -4.51 -2.52
CA HIS A 100 16.86 -4.42 -2.68
C HIS A 100 16.24 -3.23 -1.90
N GLY A 101 16.90 -2.09 -1.77
CA GLY A 101 16.36 -0.91 -1.06
C GLY A 101 15.04 -0.39 -1.64
N LEU A 102 14.72 -0.78 -2.87
CA LEU A 102 13.49 -0.47 -3.58
C LEU A 102 12.52 -1.68 -3.54
N GLY A 103 11.28 -1.47 -3.07
CA GLY A 103 10.25 -2.52 -2.91
C GLY A 103 9.93 -3.31 -4.20
N GLY A 104 9.15 -4.40 -4.08
CA GLY A 104 8.77 -5.25 -5.22
C GLY A 104 8.83 -6.77 -4.98
N ILE A 105 9.13 -7.19 -3.74
CA ILE A 105 9.26 -8.60 -3.35
C ILE A 105 7.90 -9.32 -3.11
N GLY A 106 6.78 -8.59 -3.23
CA GLY A 106 5.44 -9.15 -3.10
C GLY A 106 4.86 -9.19 -1.68
N LYS A 107 5.30 -8.34 -0.74
CA LYS A 107 4.73 -8.29 0.63
C LYS A 107 3.23 -7.94 0.61
N SER A 108 2.86 -6.88 -0.10
CA SER A 108 1.47 -6.46 -0.27
C SER A 108 0.67 -7.53 -1.02
N ALA A 109 1.25 -8.15 -2.05
CA ALA A 109 0.61 -9.26 -2.76
C ALA A 109 0.35 -10.48 -1.85
N LEU A 110 1.30 -10.84 -0.97
CA LEU A 110 1.14 -11.91 0.01
C LEU A 110 0.03 -11.60 1.01
N ALA A 111 -0.01 -10.36 1.54
CA ALA A 111 -1.05 -9.93 2.46
C ALA A 111 -2.44 -9.93 1.81
N LEU A 112 -2.52 -9.44 0.57
CA LEU A 112 -3.76 -9.44 -0.22
C LEU A 112 -4.24 -10.86 -0.52
N ARG A 113 -3.31 -11.76 -0.88
CA ARG A 113 -3.63 -13.18 -1.12
C ARG A 113 -4.18 -13.85 0.13
N TYR A 114 -3.51 -13.67 1.27
CA TYR A 114 -3.97 -14.17 2.57
C TYR A 114 -5.38 -13.67 2.90
N ALA A 115 -5.62 -12.37 2.70
CA ALA A 115 -6.89 -11.72 2.98
C ALA A 115 -8.04 -12.29 2.15
N HIS A 116 -7.80 -12.56 0.86
CA HIS A 116 -8.78 -13.20 -0.01
C HIS A 116 -9.06 -14.65 0.37
N GLU A 117 -8.00 -15.45 0.63
CA GLU A 117 -8.15 -16.87 1.01
C GLU A 117 -8.91 -17.07 2.31
N HIS A 118 -8.76 -16.15 3.26
CA HIS A 118 -9.36 -16.26 4.59
C HIS A 118 -10.53 -15.31 4.83
N ARG A 119 -11.03 -14.63 3.77
CA ARG A 119 -12.07 -13.59 3.89
C ARG A 119 -13.31 -14.06 4.63
N SER A 120 -13.77 -15.30 4.36
CA SER A 120 -14.95 -15.89 5.00
C SER A 120 -14.77 -16.20 6.48
N GLY A 121 -13.53 -16.25 6.97
CA GLY A 121 -13.20 -16.46 8.38
C GLY A 121 -13.23 -15.18 9.22
N TYR A 122 -13.43 -14.01 8.61
CA TYR A 122 -13.50 -12.73 9.30
C TYR A 122 -14.86 -12.07 9.10
N ALA A 123 -15.33 -11.36 10.13
CA ALA A 123 -16.53 -10.52 10.07
C ALA A 123 -16.32 -9.28 9.17
N LEU A 124 -15.08 -8.77 9.14
CA LEU A 124 -14.67 -7.63 8.34
C LEU A 124 -13.21 -7.81 7.93
N VAL A 125 -12.86 -7.48 6.68
CA VAL A 125 -11.47 -7.34 6.23
C VAL A 125 -11.26 -5.93 5.70
N TRP A 126 -10.32 -5.19 6.26
CA TRP A 126 -10.11 -3.79 5.90
C TRP A 126 -8.65 -3.47 5.62
N TRP A 127 -8.39 -2.93 4.43
CA TRP A 127 -7.06 -2.52 3.99
C TRP A 127 -6.82 -1.04 4.22
N ILE A 128 -5.68 -0.70 4.82
CA ILE A 128 -5.25 0.66 5.16
C ILE A 128 -3.85 0.88 4.61
N THR A 129 -3.66 1.89 3.77
CA THR A 129 -2.33 2.40 3.45
C THR A 129 -1.77 3.13 4.68
N ALA A 130 -0.60 2.72 5.15
CA ALA A 130 -0.07 3.08 6.46
C ALA A 130 1.30 3.74 6.40
N GLU A 131 1.56 4.59 5.39
CA GLU A 131 2.85 5.28 5.25
C GLU A 131 3.10 6.33 6.33
N SER A 132 2.03 6.89 6.86
CA SER A 132 2.08 7.94 7.86
C SER A 132 0.88 7.82 8.80
N PRO A 133 0.97 8.41 10.02
CA PRO A 133 -0.16 8.48 10.93
C PRO A 133 -1.43 9.08 10.30
N GLY A 134 -1.26 10.09 9.43
CA GLY A 134 -2.37 10.72 8.72
C GLY A 134 -3.10 9.77 7.77
N GLN A 135 -2.37 8.89 7.07
CA GLN A 135 -2.99 7.89 6.19
C GLN A 135 -3.69 6.78 6.98
N ILE A 136 -3.14 6.36 8.12
CA ILE A 136 -3.82 5.40 9.00
C ILE A 136 -5.16 5.97 9.48
N VAL A 137 -5.17 7.23 9.94
CA VAL A 137 -6.39 7.94 10.33
C VAL A 137 -7.37 8.03 9.17
N SER A 138 -6.91 8.38 7.96
CA SER A 138 -7.76 8.43 6.77
C SER A 138 -8.37 7.05 6.43
N GLY A 139 -7.58 5.98 6.50
CA GLY A 139 -8.05 4.62 6.24
C GLY A 139 -9.09 4.14 7.25
N LEU A 140 -8.94 4.50 8.53
CA LEU A 140 -9.96 4.25 9.56
C LEU A 140 -11.20 5.12 9.35
N ALA A 141 -11.05 6.38 8.95
CA ALA A 141 -12.17 7.25 8.64
C ALA A 141 -13.00 6.70 7.46
N SER A 142 -12.36 6.15 6.44
CA SER A 142 -13.02 5.48 5.31
C SER A 142 -13.80 4.24 5.76
N LEU A 143 -13.36 3.52 6.80
CA LEU A 143 -14.15 2.43 7.38
C LEU A 143 -15.47 2.94 7.97
N ALA A 144 -15.44 4.07 8.69
CA ALA A 144 -16.66 4.68 9.22
C ALA A 144 -17.61 5.12 8.09
N VAL A 145 -17.09 5.66 6.99
CA VAL A 145 -17.89 5.99 5.80
C VAL A 145 -18.58 4.74 5.24
N GLN A 146 -17.87 3.61 5.19
CA GLN A 146 -18.42 2.36 4.68
C GLN A 146 -19.51 1.77 5.57
N LEU A 147 -19.33 1.84 6.90
CA LEU A 147 -20.24 1.20 7.86
C LEU A 147 -21.42 2.11 8.27
N CYS A 148 -21.19 3.41 8.35
CA CYS A 148 -22.16 4.39 8.82
C CYS A 148 -22.18 5.65 7.94
N PRO A 149 -22.56 5.54 6.65
CA PRO A 149 -22.42 6.63 5.68
C PRO A 149 -23.25 7.86 6.02
N HIS A 150 -24.41 7.69 6.65
CA HIS A 150 -25.31 8.79 6.99
C HIS A 150 -24.72 9.72 8.05
N TRP A 151 -24.09 9.18 9.10
CA TRP A 151 -23.40 9.98 10.10
C TRP A 151 -22.04 10.47 9.61
N ALA A 152 -21.31 9.60 8.91
CA ALA A 152 -19.99 9.93 8.42
C ALA A 152 -20.01 11.09 7.40
N ALA A 153 -21.12 11.36 6.71
CA ALA A 153 -21.20 12.48 5.77
C ALA A 153 -20.88 13.84 6.43
N ASP A 154 -21.35 14.05 7.66
CA ASP A 154 -21.23 15.33 8.38
C ASP A 154 -20.08 15.36 9.40
N ALA A 155 -19.55 14.19 9.80
CA ALA A 155 -18.43 14.08 10.74
C ALA A 155 -17.08 14.44 10.09
N ASP A 156 -16.14 14.98 10.85
CA ASP A 156 -14.78 15.20 10.38
C ASP A 156 -13.94 13.90 10.32
N VAL A 157 -12.74 13.96 9.72
CA VAL A 157 -11.87 12.78 9.54
C VAL A 157 -11.43 12.16 10.88
N GLN A 158 -11.22 12.96 11.92
CA GLN A 158 -10.78 12.49 13.23
C GLN A 158 -11.94 11.84 13.98
N GLU A 159 -13.14 12.43 13.91
CA GLU A 159 -14.39 11.86 14.43
C GLU A 159 -14.68 10.51 13.78
N ARG A 160 -14.62 10.43 12.44
CA ARG A 160 -14.80 9.18 11.69
C ARG A 160 -13.80 8.11 12.12
N ALA A 161 -12.51 8.45 12.24
CA ALA A 161 -11.49 7.50 12.68
C ALA A 161 -11.72 7.03 14.13
N ALA A 162 -12.06 7.94 15.05
CA ALA A 162 -12.39 7.60 16.43
C ALA A 162 -13.62 6.69 16.53
N TRP A 163 -14.64 6.94 15.70
CA TRP A 163 -15.82 6.10 15.60
C TRP A 163 -15.48 4.70 15.09
N ALA A 164 -14.64 4.58 14.05
CA ALA A 164 -14.18 3.30 13.53
C ALA A 164 -13.40 2.50 14.58
N ILE A 165 -12.52 3.14 15.34
CA ILE A 165 -11.81 2.51 16.47
C ILE A 165 -12.82 1.99 17.51
N THR A 166 -13.81 2.81 17.88
CA THR A 166 -14.86 2.43 18.83
C THR A 166 -15.67 1.23 18.34
N TRP A 167 -16.02 1.21 17.05
CA TRP A 167 -16.68 0.07 16.41
C TRP A 167 -15.80 -1.20 16.50
N LEU A 168 -14.53 -1.12 16.10
CA LEU A 168 -13.59 -2.24 16.14
C LEU A 168 -13.36 -2.81 17.56
N GLN A 169 -13.55 -2.00 18.61
CA GLN A 169 -13.47 -2.44 20.01
C GLN A 169 -14.66 -3.29 20.46
N TRP A 170 -15.85 -3.07 19.89
CA TRP A 170 -17.06 -3.80 20.25
C TRP A 170 -17.35 -5.01 19.37
N HIS A 171 -16.84 -5.02 18.13
CA HIS A 171 -17.05 -6.11 17.20
C HIS A 171 -15.75 -6.90 17.04
N PRO A 172 -15.67 -8.16 17.47
CA PRO A 172 -14.49 -8.99 17.27
C PRO A 172 -14.47 -9.65 15.89
N GLY A 173 -13.38 -10.32 15.56
CA GLY A 173 -13.28 -11.20 14.39
C GLY A 173 -13.01 -10.47 13.08
N TRP A 174 -12.44 -9.27 13.12
CA TRP A 174 -11.99 -8.53 11.93
C TRP A 174 -10.51 -8.80 11.60
N LEU A 175 -10.10 -8.41 10.40
CA LEU A 175 -8.71 -8.35 9.94
C LEU A 175 -8.41 -6.93 9.43
N LEU A 176 -7.50 -6.21 10.11
CA LEU A 176 -6.95 -4.95 9.63
C LEU A 176 -5.60 -5.21 8.97
N ILE A 177 -5.43 -4.70 7.75
CA ILE A 177 -4.19 -4.80 6.99
C ILE A 177 -3.58 -3.40 6.88
N PHE A 178 -2.42 -3.19 7.50
CA PHE A 178 -1.65 -1.96 7.43
C PHE A 178 -0.53 -2.13 6.40
N ASP A 179 -0.78 -1.67 5.18
CA ASP A 179 0.17 -1.82 4.08
C ASP A 179 1.16 -0.65 4.02
N ASN A 180 2.43 -0.98 3.76
CA ASN A 180 3.53 -0.03 3.63
C ASN A 180 3.81 0.81 4.89
N VAL A 181 3.83 0.17 6.06
CA VAL A 181 4.20 0.81 7.32
C VAL A 181 5.65 1.30 7.28
N GLU A 182 5.86 2.60 7.43
CA GLU A 182 7.18 3.22 7.44
C GLU A 182 7.80 3.32 8.83
N ASP A 183 7.01 3.57 9.88
CA ASP A 183 7.47 3.49 11.27
C ASP A 183 6.59 2.49 12.06
N PRO A 184 7.15 1.36 12.54
CA PRO A 184 6.39 0.42 13.37
C PRO A 184 5.80 1.07 14.63
N ALA A 185 6.40 2.14 15.14
CA ALA A 185 5.90 2.85 16.32
C ALA A 185 4.51 3.46 16.10
N ASP A 186 4.16 3.81 14.86
CA ASP A 186 2.86 4.39 14.51
C ASP A 186 1.70 3.42 14.75
N LEU A 187 1.97 2.11 14.73
CA LEU A 187 0.94 1.09 14.97
C LEU A 187 0.63 0.85 16.46
N ARG A 188 1.54 1.22 17.38
CA ARG A 188 1.45 0.84 18.80
C ARG A 188 0.11 1.22 19.45
N HIS A 189 -0.40 2.40 19.11
CA HIS A 189 -1.67 2.88 19.66
C HIS A 189 -2.85 2.01 19.24
N TYR A 190 -2.84 1.48 18.01
CA TYR A 190 -3.92 0.68 17.45
C TYR A 190 -3.85 -0.77 17.93
N LEU A 191 -2.67 -1.38 17.93
CA LEU A 191 -2.48 -2.77 18.35
C LEU A 191 -2.95 -3.00 19.80
N GLY A 192 -2.53 -2.12 20.73
CA GLY A 192 -2.93 -2.22 22.13
C GLY A 192 -4.41 -1.88 22.40
N ALA A 193 -5.03 -1.05 21.56
CA ALA A 193 -6.42 -0.62 21.74
C ALA A 193 -7.45 -1.57 21.10
N LEU A 194 -7.00 -2.46 20.21
CA LEU A 194 -7.86 -3.26 19.34
C LEU A 194 -7.50 -4.77 19.42
N PRO A 195 -7.74 -5.44 20.56
CA PRO A 195 -7.38 -6.86 20.73
C PRO A 195 -8.39 -7.85 20.09
N GLY A 196 -9.55 -7.36 19.65
CA GLY A 196 -10.68 -8.19 19.22
C GLY A 196 -10.55 -8.83 17.83
N GLY A 197 -9.47 -8.55 17.10
CA GLY A 197 -9.26 -9.05 15.74
C GLY A 197 -7.79 -9.19 15.39
N HIS A 198 -7.52 -9.39 14.11
CA HIS A 198 -6.18 -9.62 13.59
C HIS A 198 -5.59 -8.37 12.95
N HIS A 199 -4.31 -8.12 13.20
CA HIS A 199 -3.53 -7.05 12.57
C HIS A 199 -2.44 -7.65 11.69
N LEU A 200 -2.44 -7.26 10.42
CA LEU A 200 -1.42 -7.66 9.46
C LEU A 200 -0.72 -6.42 8.91
N ALA A 201 0.55 -6.24 9.22
CA ALA A 201 1.35 -5.16 8.66
C ALA A 201 2.25 -5.65 7.52
N THR A 202 2.50 -4.79 6.53
CA THR A 202 3.62 -4.96 5.60
C THR A 202 4.59 -3.80 5.76
N SER A 203 5.90 -4.06 5.71
CA SER A 203 6.90 -3.00 5.83
C SER A 203 8.20 -3.31 5.12
N ARG A 204 8.85 -2.27 4.61
CA ARG A 204 10.22 -2.34 4.10
C ARG A 204 11.26 -2.39 5.24
N ARG A 205 10.90 -1.95 6.44
CA ARG A 205 11.82 -1.90 7.57
C ARG A 205 11.84 -3.22 8.31
N ALA A 206 13.04 -3.78 8.46
CA ALA A 206 13.28 -5.00 9.23
C ALA A 206 13.38 -4.73 10.75
N THR A 207 13.72 -3.50 11.14
CA THR A 207 14.02 -3.10 12.52
C THR A 207 12.86 -2.34 13.16
N GLY A 208 12.83 -2.24 14.49
CA GLY A 208 11.80 -1.48 15.23
C GLY A 208 10.54 -2.28 15.59
N TRP A 209 10.36 -3.46 15.01
CA TRP A 209 9.19 -4.32 15.22
C TRP A 209 9.18 -5.14 16.51
N HIS A 210 10.34 -5.33 17.16
CA HIS A 210 10.49 -6.20 18.34
C HIS A 210 9.56 -5.87 19.51
N ALA A 211 9.10 -4.61 19.61
CA ALA A 211 8.17 -4.13 20.63
C ALA A 211 6.78 -3.78 20.05
N VAL A 212 6.47 -4.24 18.83
CA VAL A 212 5.25 -3.90 18.09
C VAL A 212 4.51 -5.16 17.67
N ALA A 213 5.16 -6.06 16.93
CA ALA A 213 4.52 -7.29 16.44
C ALA A 213 5.58 -8.34 16.07
N PRO A 214 5.27 -9.65 16.12
CA PRO A 214 6.16 -10.68 15.60
C PRO A 214 6.32 -10.52 14.08
N THR A 215 7.55 -10.73 13.60
CA THR A 215 7.89 -10.52 12.19
C THR A 215 8.11 -11.81 11.42
N MET A 216 7.71 -11.80 10.16
CA MET A 216 8.10 -12.78 9.15
C MET A 216 8.85 -12.06 8.03
N THR A 217 10.06 -12.53 7.71
CA THR A 217 10.81 -12.03 6.57
C THR A 217 10.32 -12.67 5.28
N LEU A 218 9.98 -11.86 4.27
CA LEU A 218 9.68 -12.35 2.92
C LEU A 218 10.93 -12.24 2.03
N GLY A 219 11.40 -13.38 1.52
CA GLY A 219 12.54 -13.46 0.61
C GLY A 219 12.14 -13.33 -0.86
N LEU A 220 13.09 -13.51 -1.79
CA LEU A 220 12.81 -13.57 -3.23
C LEU A 220 11.93 -14.80 -3.57
N LEU A 221 11.42 -14.88 -4.81
CA LEU A 221 10.72 -16.08 -5.24
C LEU A 221 11.69 -17.24 -5.40
N ASP A 222 11.21 -18.44 -5.13
CA ASP A 222 11.96 -19.65 -5.44
C ASP A 222 12.17 -19.78 -6.96
N PRO A 223 13.24 -20.47 -7.41
CA PRO A 223 13.55 -20.58 -8.84
C PRO A 223 12.41 -21.14 -9.69
N ASP A 224 11.72 -22.17 -9.20
CA ASP A 224 10.62 -22.81 -9.92
C ASP A 224 9.41 -21.89 -10.03
N ALA A 225 9.02 -21.24 -8.94
CA ALA A 225 7.94 -20.25 -8.93
C ALA A 225 8.27 -19.04 -9.81
N SER A 226 9.54 -18.64 -9.87
CA SER A 226 9.99 -17.54 -10.74
C SER A 226 9.86 -17.91 -12.22
N ALA A 227 10.24 -19.13 -12.60
CA ALA A 227 10.11 -19.62 -13.97
C ALA A 227 8.63 -19.76 -14.36
N GLU A 228 7.80 -20.29 -13.45
CA GLU A 228 6.35 -20.39 -13.65
C GLU A 228 5.71 -19.01 -13.86
N LEU A 229 6.02 -18.03 -12.99
CA LEU A 229 5.52 -16.66 -13.10
C LEU A 229 5.82 -16.08 -14.49
N LEU A 230 7.09 -16.17 -14.91
CA LEU A 230 7.55 -15.60 -16.16
C LEU A 230 6.92 -16.28 -17.38
N CYS A 231 6.77 -17.61 -17.35
CA CYS A 231 6.08 -18.35 -18.40
C CYS A 231 4.62 -17.89 -18.53
N ARG A 232 3.88 -17.80 -17.41
CA ARG A 232 2.47 -17.40 -17.41
C ARG A 232 2.28 -15.96 -17.90
N LEU A 233 3.19 -15.07 -17.54
CA LEU A 233 3.15 -13.68 -18.00
C LEU A 233 3.50 -13.52 -19.49
N ALA A 234 4.58 -14.17 -19.94
CA ALA A 234 5.09 -13.98 -21.30
C ALA A 234 4.26 -14.70 -22.37
N LEU A 235 3.81 -15.93 -22.07
CA LEU A 235 3.07 -16.77 -23.03
C LEU A 235 1.56 -16.49 -23.01
N GLY A 236 1.04 -15.95 -21.90
CA GLY A 236 -0.38 -15.69 -21.72
C GLY A 236 -1.14 -16.85 -21.06
N GLU A 237 -2.39 -16.59 -20.69
CA GLU A 237 -3.23 -17.56 -19.98
C GLU A 237 -3.58 -18.78 -20.85
N GLY A 238 -3.49 -19.98 -20.26
CA GLY A 238 -3.90 -21.23 -20.91
C GLY A 238 -2.86 -21.89 -21.81
N GLN A 239 -1.64 -21.35 -21.91
CA GLN A 239 -0.54 -21.99 -22.62
C GLN A 239 0.43 -22.68 -21.64
N ASP A 240 0.55 -24.01 -21.76
CA ASP A 240 1.57 -24.76 -21.04
C ASP A 240 2.94 -24.55 -21.68
N ALA A 241 3.89 -24.04 -20.90
CA ALA A 241 5.26 -23.88 -21.37
C ALA A 241 5.90 -25.24 -21.72
N THR A 242 6.67 -25.29 -22.80
CA THR A 242 7.50 -26.47 -23.10
C THR A 242 8.63 -26.63 -22.08
N PRO A 243 9.26 -27.81 -21.95
CA PRO A 243 10.45 -27.99 -21.12
C PRO A 243 11.58 -27.00 -21.45
N GLU A 244 11.76 -26.68 -22.74
CA GLU A 244 12.74 -25.71 -23.21
C GLU A 244 12.39 -24.29 -22.75
N GLN A 245 11.14 -23.87 -22.94
CA GLN A 245 10.66 -22.56 -22.48
C GLN A 245 10.78 -22.41 -20.96
N ARG A 246 10.47 -23.45 -20.18
CA ARG A 246 10.68 -23.44 -18.72
C ARG A 246 12.16 -23.28 -18.37
N ARG A 247 13.07 -23.95 -19.08
CA ARG A 247 14.52 -23.80 -18.88
C ARG A 247 15.02 -22.41 -19.25
N GLU A 248 14.49 -21.79 -20.30
CA GLU A 248 14.82 -20.41 -20.69
C GLU A 248 14.26 -19.40 -19.69
N ALA A 249 13.01 -19.57 -19.26
CA ALA A 249 12.39 -18.74 -18.23
C ALA A 249 13.17 -18.81 -16.92
N GLY A 250 13.61 -20.00 -16.50
CA GLY A 250 14.45 -20.15 -15.30
C GLY A 250 15.82 -19.47 -15.43
N GLN A 251 16.39 -19.39 -16.63
CA GLN A 251 17.63 -18.65 -16.87
C GLN A 251 17.40 -17.14 -16.83
N LEU A 252 16.38 -16.65 -17.52
CA LEU A 252 16.01 -15.24 -17.50
C LEU A 252 15.60 -14.79 -16.08
N ALA A 253 14.87 -15.61 -15.33
CA ALA A 253 14.50 -15.32 -13.95
C ALA A 253 15.71 -15.17 -13.02
N ARG A 254 16.77 -15.97 -13.23
CA ARG A 254 18.05 -15.80 -12.52
C ARG A 254 18.71 -14.48 -12.85
N ASP A 255 18.75 -14.12 -14.14
CA ASP A 255 19.34 -12.85 -14.59
C ASP A 255 18.55 -11.64 -14.05
N LEU A 256 17.23 -11.81 -13.85
CA LEU A 256 16.34 -10.83 -13.21
C LEU A 256 16.33 -10.89 -11.68
N GLY A 257 17.18 -11.73 -11.08
CA GLY A 257 17.35 -11.82 -9.63
C GLY A 257 16.12 -12.36 -8.87
N HIS A 258 15.23 -13.10 -9.51
CA HIS A 258 14.04 -13.71 -8.89
C HIS A 258 13.09 -12.71 -8.19
N LEU A 259 13.13 -11.44 -8.58
CA LEU A 259 12.25 -10.41 -8.02
C LEU A 259 10.91 -10.41 -8.76
N PRO A 260 9.76 -10.65 -8.08
CA PRO A 260 8.44 -10.69 -8.71
C PRO A 260 8.17 -9.52 -9.65
N LEU A 261 8.41 -8.29 -9.19
CA LEU A 261 8.15 -7.10 -9.98
C LEU A 261 9.00 -7.07 -11.28
N ALA A 262 10.26 -7.48 -11.24
CA ALA A 262 11.11 -7.53 -12.43
C ALA A 262 10.60 -8.58 -13.44
N LEU A 263 10.12 -9.72 -12.93
CA LEU A 263 9.52 -10.78 -13.74
C LEU A 263 8.20 -10.31 -14.38
N GLU A 264 7.36 -9.60 -13.62
CA GLU A 264 6.11 -9.00 -14.12
C GLU A 264 6.34 -8.02 -15.27
N GLN A 265 7.36 -7.17 -15.17
CA GLN A 265 7.71 -6.24 -16.23
C GLN A 265 8.25 -6.95 -17.48
N ALA A 266 9.19 -7.86 -17.29
CA ALA A 266 9.78 -8.61 -18.40
C ALA A 266 8.72 -9.45 -19.13
N GLY A 267 7.87 -10.13 -18.35
CA GLY A 267 6.73 -10.91 -18.86
C GLY A 267 5.75 -10.07 -19.66
N ALA A 268 5.30 -8.94 -19.10
CA ALA A 268 4.38 -8.03 -19.79
C ALA A 268 4.98 -7.47 -21.09
N TYR A 269 6.25 -7.04 -21.06
CA TYR A 269 6.94 -6.59 -22.26
C TYR A 269 6.96 -7.68 -23.34
N MET A 270 7.36 -8.91 -22.98
CA MET A 270 7.44 -10.03 -23.92
C MET A 270 6.06 -10.32 -24.53
N HIS A 271 5.02 -10.34 -23.71
CA HIS A 271 3.65 -10.58 -24.15
C HIS A 271 3.16 -9.49 -25.12
N GLN A 272 3.38 -8.22 -24.80
CA GLN A 272 2.89 -7.09 -25.63
C GLN A 272 3.67 -6.91 -26.94
N THR A 273 4.95 -7.27 -26.96
CA THR A 273 5.82 -7.12 -28.14
C THR A 273 5.93 -8.39 -28.98
N GLY A 274 5.46 -9.53 -28.47
CA GLY A 274 5.70 -10.84 -29.07
C GLY A 274 7.16 -11.31 -28.99
N THR A 275 7.98 -10.67 -28.16
CA THR A 275 9.40 -11.02 -27.99
C THR A 275 9.51 -12.33 -27.20
N ASP A 276 10.21 -13.34 -27.74
CA ASP A 276 10.44 -14.59 -27.03
C ASP A 276 11.48 -14.47 -25.88
N LEU A 277 11.47 -15.46 -24.98
CA LEU A 277 12.32 -15.50 -23.79
C LEU A 277 13.82 -15.36 -24.12
N ALA A 278 14.30 -16.10 -25.13
CA ALA A 278 15.69 -16.08 -25.54
C ALA A 278 16.12 -14.72 -26.11
N THR A 279 15.26 -14.09 -26.89
CA THR A 279 15.47 -12.77 -27.50
C THR A 279 15.48 -11.69 -26.44
N TYR A 280 14.51 -11.71 -25.52
CA TYR A 280 14.48 -10.78 -24.40
C TYR A 280 15.71 -10.92 -23.50
N ARG A 281 16.15 -12.15 -23.24
CA ARG A 281 17.37 -12.39 -22.44
C ARG A 281 18.63 -11.85 -23.12
N ARG A 282 18.77 -11.97 -24.45
CA ARG A 282 19.88 -11.34 -25.20
C ARG A 282 19.84 -9.82 -25.12
N LEU A 283 18.63 -9.24 -25.19
CA LEU A 283 18.41 -7.82 -25.03
C LEU A 283 18.85 -7.36 -23.62
N LEU A 284 18.45 -8.09 -22.57
CA LEU A 284 18.88 -7.85 -21.20
C LEU A 284 20.41 -7.95 -21.05
N GLY A 285 21.05 -8.95 -21.68
CA GLY A 285 22.51 -9.07 -21.67
C GLY A 285 23.22 -7.83 -22.23
N ARG A 286 22.78 -7.32 -23.39
CA ARG A 286 23.32 -6.07 -23.97
C ARG A 286 23.12 -4.85 -23.05
N MET A 287 22.04 -4.84 -22.29
CA MET A 287 21.80 -3.82 -21.30
C MET A 287 22.78 -3.96 -20.12
N LEU A 288 22.98 -5.15 -19.58
CA LEU A 288 23.87 -5.34 -18.44
C LEU A 288 25.35 -5.11 -18.80
N ASP A 289 25.79 -5.52 -20.00
CA ASP A 289 27.19 -5.38 -20.46
C ASP A 289 27.63 -3.92 -20.67
N THR A 290 26.68 -2.98 -20.80
CA THR A 290 27.00 -1.54 -20.89
C THR A 290 27.24 -0.90 -19.51
N ALA A 291 27.20 -1.67 -18.42
CA ALA A 291 27.51 -1.22 -17.06
C ALA A 291 28.85 -1.83 -16.60
N ALA A 292 29.88 -0.99 -16.41
CA ALA A 292 31.21 -1.43 -15.97
C ALA A 292 31.28 -1.89 -14.49
N ASP A 293 30.18 -1.84 -13.73
CA ASP A 293 30.18 -2.01 -12.28
C ASP A 293 29.04 -2.95 -11.80
N GLY A 294 29.30 -4.26 -11.77
CA GLY A 294 28.51 -5.25 -11.01
C GLY A 294 27.03 -5.39 -11.37
N ILE A 295 26.39 -6.44 -10.83
CA ILE A 295 24.93 -6.62 -10.93
C ILE A 295 24.29 -5.89 -9.76
N ASP A 296 23.89 -4.64 -9.99
CA ASP A 296 22.99 -3.90 -9.10
C ASP A 296 21.53 -4.15 -9.58
N PRO A 297 20.68 -4.86 -8.79
CA PRO A 297 19.31 -5.14 -9.17
C PRO A 297 18.47 -3.88 -9.37
N GLU A 298 18.76 -2.78 -8.66
CA GLU A 298 18.03 -1.52 -8.81
C GLU A 298 18.34 -0.87 -10.16
N ARG A 299 19.62 -0.90 -10.58
CA ARG A 299 20.02 -0.49 -11.93
C ARG A 299 19.46 -1.41 -13.01
N THR A 300 19.38 -2.71 -12.73
CA THR A 300 18.80 -3.69 -13.66
C THR A 300 17.33 -3.42 -13.90
N ILE A 301 16.57 -3.19 -12.83
CA ILE A 301 15.18 -2.75 -12.84
C ILE A 301 15.08 -1.42 -13.59
N ALA A 302 15.80 -0.37 -13.19
CA ALA A 302 15.73 0.93 -13.85
C ALA A 302 15.93 0.83 -15.38
N ARG A 303 16.88 -0.01 -15.82
CA ARG A 303 17.16 -0.27 -17.25
C ARG A 303 16.04 -1.01 -17.97
N ILE A 304 15.48 -2.05 -17.36
CA ILE A 304 14.31 -2.76 -17.91
C ILE A 304 13.16 -1.77 -18.13
N TRP A 305 12.89 -0.92 -17.14
CA TRP A 305 11.83 0.09 -17.23
C TRP A 305 12.10 1.14 -18.30
N VAL A 306 13.33 1.62 -18.46
CA VAL A 306 13.68 2.54 -19.57
C VAL A 306 13.35 1.92 -20.93
N HIS A 307 13.63 0.63 -21.11
CA HIS A 307 13.32 -0.05 -22.36
C HIS A 307 11.82 -0.28 -22.55
N THR A 308 11.10 -0.70 -21.51
CA THR A 308 9.65 -0.83 -21.56
C THR A 308 8.99 0.52 -21.85
N LEU A 309 9.49 1.62 -21.26
CA LEU A 309 9.05 2.98 -21.55
C LEU A 309 9.27 3.36 -23.02
N ALA A 310 10.36 2.91 -23.65
CA ALA A 310 10.57 3.13 -25.08
C ALA A 310 9.51 2.40 -25.92
N ALA A 311 9.24 1.12 -25.61
CA ALA A 311 8.18 0.37 -26.30
C ALA A 311 6.78 0.95 -26.07
N VAL A 312 6.49 1.45 -24.86
CA VAL A 312 5.26 2.19 -24.55
C VAL A 312 5.20 3.46 -25.37
N ARG A 313 6.28 4.25 -25.44
CA ARG A 313 6.34 5.50 -26.22
C ARG A 313 6.08 5.26 -27.70
N ASP A 314 6.65 4.19 -28.27
CA ASP A 314 6.47 3.83 -29.68
C ASP A 314 5.01 3.45 -29.98
N ARG A 315 4.30 2.90 -28.98
CA ARG A 315 2.88 2.51 -29.11
C ARG A 315 1.92 3.66 -28.84
N ASP A 316 2.18 4.42 -27.78
CA ASP A 316 1.37 5.55 -27.35
C ASP A 316 2.26 6.57 -26.58
N PRO A 317 2.67 7.67 -27.23
CA PRO A 317 3.44 8.72 -26.56
C PRO A 317 2.69 9.39 -25.40
N LEU A 318 1.36 9.47 -25.46
CA LEU A 318 0.52 10.06 -24.41
C LEU A 318 0.61 9.24 -23.13
N ALA A 319 0.62 7.90 -23.25
CA ALA A 319 0.81 6.99 -22.13
C ALA A 319 2.07 7.33 -21.32
N VAL A 320 3.17 7.68 -21.99
CA VAL A 320 4.40 8.07 -21.28
C VAL A 320 4.25 9.41 -20.58
N GLY A 321 3.61 10.40 -21.22
CA GLY A 321 3.33 11.71 -20.59
C GLY A 321 2.46 11.57 -19.34
N VAL A 322 1.39 10.78 -19.42
CA VAL A 322 0.51 10.45 -18.27
C VAL A 322 1.31 9.77 -17.16
N LEU A 323 2.15 8.78 -17.48
CA LEU A 323 2.94 8.08 -16.47
C LEU A 323 4.01 9.00 -15.83
N GLN A 324 4.62 9.90 -16.60
CA GLN A 324 5.58 10.88 -16.09
C GLN A 324 4.90 11.87 -15.14
N ALA A 325 3.71 12.37 -15.46
CA ALA A 325 2.94 13.21 -14.55
C ALA A 325 2.53 12.45 -13.28
N ALA A 326 1.98 11.24 -13.44
CA ALA A 326 1.62 10.37 -12.32
C ALA A 326 2.82 9.99 -11.44
N ALA A 327 4.05 10.07 -11.97
CA ALA A 327 5.25 9.84 -11.18
C ALA A 327 5.39 10.83 -10.03
N TRP A 328 4.82 12.03 -10.10
CA TRP A 328 4.93 13.08 -9.07
C TRP A 328 3.79 13.10 -8.06
N LEU A 329 2.75 12.30 -8.30
CA LEU A 329 1.59 12.16 -7.42
C LEU A 329 1.83 11.08 -6.35
N ALA A 330 0.89 10.95 -5.41
CA ALA A 330 0.87 9.82 -4.47
C ALA A 330 0.85 8.49 -5.26
N PRO A 331 1.52 7.42 -4.79
CA PRO A 331 1.65 6.18 -5.55
C PRO A 331 0.33 5.40 -5.69
N ASP A 332 -0.55 5.51 -4.71
CA ASP A 332 -1.79 4.75 -4.60
C ASP A 332 -3.02 5.66 -4.78
N ASP A 333 -4.10 5.10 -5.33
CA ASP A 333 -5.41 5.75 -5.51
C ASP A 333 -5.38 7.13 -6.20
N ILE A 334 -4.59 7.28 -7.27
CA ILE A 334 -4.51 8.50 -8.07
C ILE A 334 -5.82 8.66 -8.86
N PRO A 335 -6.66 9.68 -8.59
CA PRO A 335 -7.89 9.89 -9.33
C PRO A 335 -7.59 10.25 -10.79
N ARG A 336 -8.34 9.69 -11.74
CA ARG A 336 -8.18 9.99 -13.17
C ARG A 336 -8.32 11.48 -13.50
N SER A 337 -9.11 12.22 -12.73
CA SER A 337 -9.28 13.67 -12.89
C SER A 337 -8.00 14.48 -12.64
N LEU A 338 -7.02 13.92 -11.91
CA LEU A 338 -5.70 14.55 -11.73
C LEU A 338 -4.75 14.26 -12.90
N LEU A 339 -5.12 13.36 -13.81
CA LEU A 339 -4.33 12.98 -14.98
C LEU A 339 -4.85 13.62 -16.27
N SER A 340 -5.84 14.51 -16.15
CA SER A 340 -6.37 15.30 -17.26
C SER A 340 -5.38 16.33 -17.83
N PRO A 341 -4.48 16.98 -17.05
CA PRO A 341 -3.54 17.97 -17.63
C PRO A 341 -2.66 17.44 -18.79
N PRO A 342 -2.11 16.22 -18.74
CA PRO A 342 -1.44 15.64 -19.90
C PRO A 342 -2.42 15.08 -20.97
N ALA A 343 -3.71 14.90 -20.66
CA ALA A 343 -4.71 14.24 -21.51
C ALA A 343 -6.13 14.83 -21.33
N ASP A 344 -6.44 15.93 -22.03
CA ASP A 344 -7.73 16.63 -21.91
C ASP A 344 -8.93 15.82 -22.41
N ASP A 345 -8.70 14.81 -23.26
CA ASP A 345 -9.72 13.90 -23.75
C ASP A 345 -9.82 12.64 -22.86
N PRO A 346 -10.97 12.39 -22.20
CA PRO A 346 -11.20 11.19 -21.40
C PRO A 346 -11.02 9.88 -22.16
N VAL A 347 -11.29 9.86 -23.47
CA VAL A 347 -11.11 8.66 -24.30
C VAL A 347 -9.62 8.39 -24.49
N ALA A 348 -8.85 9.38 -24.94
CA ALA A 348 -7.40 9.28 -25.07
C ALA A 348 -6.71 8.91 -23.73
N LEU A 349 -7.13 9.50 -22.60
CA LEU A 349 -6.64 9.11 -21.29
C LEU A 349 -6.96 7.64 -20.98
N GLY A 350 -8.18 7.18 -21.30
CA GLY A 350 -8.58 5.79 -21.13
C GLY A 350 -7.71 4.81 -21.94
N GLU A 351 -7.41 5.14 -23.19
CA GLU A 351 -6.53 4.35 -24.08
C GLU A 351 -5.09 4.31 -23.56
N ALA A 352 -4.55 5.48 -23.20
CA ALA A 352 -3.21 5.62 -22.62
C ALA A 352 -3.05 4.81 -21.33
N LEU A 353 -4.01 4.90 -20.42
CA LEU A 353 -4.04 4.07 -19.20
C LEU A 353 -4.17 2.58 -19.52
N GLY A 354 -4.91 2.23 -20.57
CA GLY A 354 -5.00 0.85 -21.07
C GLY A 354 -3.64 0.31 -21.53
N VAL A 355 -2.87 1.09 -22.29
CA VAL A 355 -1.51 0.75 -22.72
C VAL A 355 -0.60 0.60 -21.51
N LEU A 356 -0.59 1.56 -20.58
CA LEU A 356 0.22 1.48 -19.36
C LEU A 356 -0.12 0.23 -18.53
N HIS A 357 -1.41 -0.08 -18.41
CA HIS A 357 -1.86 -1.26 -17.68
C HIS A 357 -1.40 -2.56 -18.36
N ALA A 358 -1.46 -2.63 -19.69
CA ALA A 358 -1.04 -3.79 -20.47
C ALA A 358 0.47 -4.10 -20.32
N TYR A 359 1.28 -3.09 -20.03
CA TYR A 359 2.71 -3.22 -19.73
C TYR A 359 3.02 -3.31 -18.22
N ASN A 360 2.01 -3.49 -17.36
CA ASN A 360 2.15 -3.51 -15.88
C ASN A 360 2.82 -2.25 -15.31
N MET A 361 2.68 -1.09 -15.97
CA MET A 361 3.18 0.19 -15.46
C MET A 361 2.23 0.82 -14.44
N VAL A 362 0.93 0.51 -14.56
CA VAL A 362 -0.13 0.97 -13.66
C VAL A 362 -1.12 -0.16 -13.35
N ALA A 363 -1.75 -0.09 -12.18
CA ALA A 363 -2.91 -0.91 -11.84
C ALA A 363 -4.15 -0.02 -11.74
N PHE A 364 -5.33 -0.55 -12.06
CA PHE A 364 -6.59 0.15 -11.83
C PHE A 364 -7.09 -0.11 -10.40
N THR A 365 -7.67 0.91 -9.78
CA THR A 365 -8.44 0.74 -8.54
C THR A 365 -9.65 -0.17 -8.78
N PRO A 366 -10.22 -0.81 -7.74
CA PRO A 366 -11.37 -1.71 -7.90
C PRO A 366 -12.60 -1.07 -8.58
N ASP A 367 -12.85 0.21 -8.30
CA ASP A 367 -13.93 0.99 -8.92
C ASP A 367 -13.55 1.57 -10.30
N ARG A 368 -12.30 1.36 -10.71
CA ARG A 368 -11.67 1.87 -11.92
C ARG A 368 -11.78 3.39 -12.06
N ARG A 369 -11.90 4.15 -10.96
CA ARG A 369 -11.90 5.63 -10.99
C ARG A 369 -10.51 6.23 -10.82
N GLY A 370 -9.56 5.43 -10.35
CA GLY A 370 -8.17 5.82 -10.20
C GLY A 370 -7.21 4.76 -10.73
N ILE A 371 -5.93 5.07 -10.55
CA ILE A 371 -4.81 4.17 -10.82
C ILE A 371 -3.86 4.11 -9.64
N THR A 372 -2.99 3.12 -9.65
CA THR A 372 -1.86 2.98 -8.75
C THR A 372 -0.60 2.82 -9.58
N VAL A 373 0.46 3.53 -9.22
CA VAL A 373 1.78 3.45 -9.84
C VAL A 373 2.75 2.92 -8.81
N HIS A 374 3.42 1.80 -9.12
CA HIS A 374 4.34 1.21 -8.17
C HIS A 374 5.50 2.19 -7.86
N ARG A 375 5.81 2.40 -6.58
CA ARG A 375 6.78 3.41 -6.11
C ARG A 375 8.15 3.32 -6.79
N LEU A 376 8.61 2.10 -7.12
CA LEU A 376 9.86 1.91 -7.84
C LEU A 376 9.82 2.51 -9.26
N VAL A 377 8.68 2.41 -9.94
CA VAL A 377 8.47 3.03 -11.26
C VAL A 377 8.54 4.55 -11.13
N GLN A 378 7.82 5.11 -10.16
CA GLN A 378 7.88 6.55 -9.88
C GLN A 378 9.31 7.00 -9.54
N THR A 379 10.04 6.22 -8.73
CA THR A 379 11.43 6.52 -8.35
C THR A 379 12.32 6.58 -9.59
N VAL A 380 12.25 5.58 -10.46
CA VAL A 380 13.03 5.55 -11.72
C VAL A 380 12.68 6.75 -12.61
N LEU A 381 11.39 7.06 -12.76
CA LEU A 381 10.92 8.18 -13.58
C LEU A 381 11.42 9.54 -13.04
N ARG A 382 11.38 9.75 -11.72
CA ARG A 382 11.88 10.98 -11.08
C ARG A 382 13.39 11.16 -11.19
N THR A 383 14.14 10.09 -11.44
CA THR A 383 15.60 10.15 -11.62
C THR A 383 16.05 10.37 -13.08
N GLN A 384 15.11 10.47 -14.02
CA GLN A 384 15.44 10.78 -15.41
C GLN A 384 16.01 12.20 -15.55
N PRO A 385 16.96 12.43 -16.48
CA PRO A 385 17.51 13.75 -16.70
C PRO A 385 16.41 14.75 -17.10
N PRO A 386 16.56 16.04 -16.76
CA PRO A 386 15.62 17.09 -17.16
C PRO A 386 15.45 17.16 -18.67
N GLY A 387 14.27 17.59 -19.11
CA GLY A 387 13.97 17.90 -20.51
C GLY A 387 14.74 19.13 -21.02
N ALA A 388 14.52 19.44 -22.31
CA ALA A 388 15.15 20.61 -22.96
C ALA A 388 14.74 21.96 -22.35
N ASP A 389 13.64 21.98 -21.60
CA ASP A 389 13.09 23.09 -20.83
C ASP A 389 13.69 23.21 -19.40
N GLY A 390 14.56 22.27 -19.01
CA GLY A 390 15.18 22.22 -17.68
C GLY A 390 14.28 21.67 -16.57
N LEU A 391 13.04 21.27 -16.89
CA LEU A 391 12.12 20.65 -15.95
C LEU A 391 12.31 19.13 -15.92
N LEU A 392 12.04 18.53 -14.77
CA LEU A 392 11.99 17.07 -14.68
C LEU A 392 10.73 16.57 -15.43
N PRO A 393 10.82 15.50 -16.23
CA PRO A 393 9.70 15.05 -17.04
C PRO A 393 8.42 14.84 -16.21
N GLY A 394 7.30 15.41 -16.68
CA GLY A 394 5.99 15.28 -16.06
C GLY A 394 5.77 16.13 -14.80
N ARG A 395 6.78 16.86 -14.32
CA ARG A 395 6.66 17.63 -13.08
C ARG A 395 5.76 18.86 -13.24
N GLY A 396 5.91 19.58 -14.36
CA GLY A 396 5.10 20.77 -14.63
C GLY A 396 3.63 20.45 -14.87
N GLU A 397 3.32 19.26 -15.38
CA GLU A 397 1.96 18.78 -15.58
C GLU A 397 1.30 18.29 -14.28
N ALA A 398 2.10 17.95 -13.27
CA ALA A 398 1.62 17.46 -11.97
C ALA A 398 1.44 18.59 -10.94
N GLU A 399 2.19 19.68 -11.06
CA GLU A 399 2.05 20.92 -10.27
C GLU A 399 0.85 21.75 -10.75
#